data_AF-A0A7X1YE03-F1
#
_entry.id   AF-A0A7X1YE03-F1
#
_cell.length_a   1.000
_cell.length_b   1.000
_cell.length_c   1.000
_cell.angle_alpha   90.00
_cell.angle_beta   90.00
_cell.angle_gamma   90.00
#
_symmetry.space_group_name_H-M   'P 1'
#
loop_
_entity.id
_entity.type
_entity.pdbx_description
1 polymer ?
#
loop_
_entity_poly.entity_id
_entity_poly.type
_entity_poly.pdbx_seq_one_letter_code
_entity_poly.pdbx_strand_id
1 'polypeptide(L)'
;MRLKRTSFAKRLSGYAPAVSLPAQPVVEGRLLRMVGLTLEAEGLRAAMGSRCLVINDDLFHPVEVEAEVMGFSGSKIFLMPVGSVAGIAPGA
;
A
#
# COMPACT_ATOMS: atom_id res chain seq x y z
N MET A 1 -28.72 -25.74 -34.69
CA MET A 1 -28.33 -24.67 -33.75
C MET A 1 -26.83 -24.39 -33.92
N ARG A 2 -26.46 -23.26 -34.52
CA ARG A 2 -25.07 -22.95 -34.91
C ARG A 2 -24.39 -22.22 -33.75
N LEU A 3 -23.51 -22.89 -33.01
CA LEU A 3 -22.74 -22.28 -31.93
C LEU A 3 -21.82 -21.20 -32.52
N LYS A 4 -22.12 -19.92 -32.24
CA LYS A 4 -21.23 -18.80 -32.59
C LYS A 4 -19.99 -18.91 -31.70
N ARG A 5 -18.90 -19.45 -32.24
CA ARG A 5 -17.59 -19.43 -31.58
C ARG A 5 -17.13 -17.98 -31.46
N THR A 6 -16.97 -17.49 -30.23
CA THR A 6 -16.29 -16.22 -29.95
C THR A 6 -14.87 -16.31 -30.47
N SER A 7 -14.44 -15.29 -31.23
CA SER A 7 -13.07 -15.25 -31.74
C SER A 7 -12.07 -15.14 -30.58
N PHE A 8 -10.88 -15.70 -30.77
CA PHE A 8 -9.79 -15.58 -29.80
C PHE A 8 -9.48 -14.11 -29.48
N ALA A 9 -9.46 -13.25 -30.51
CA ALA A 9 -9.28 -11.80 -30.34
C ALA A 9 -10.33 -11.17 -29.41
N LYS A 10 -11.60 -11.57 -29.50
CA LYS A 10 -12.67 -11.05 -28.62
C LYS A 10 -12.58 -11.56 -27.18
N ARG A 11 -12.01 -12.75 -26.98
CA ARG A 11 -11.70 -13.25 -25.64
C ARG A 11 -10.50 -12.54 -25.04
N LEU A 12 -9.46 -12.33 -25.85
CA LEU A 12 -8.23 -11.67 -25.43
C LEU A 12 -8.47 -10.18 -25.09
N SER A 13 -9.34 -9.49 -25.83
CA SER A 13 -9.67 -8.08 -25.56
C SER A 13 -10.26 -7.84 -24.17
N GLY A 14 -10.89 -8.86 -23.55
CA GLY A 14 -11.41 -8.76 -22.19
C GLY A 14 -10.33 -8.64 -21.12
N TYR A 15 -9.08 -9.01 -21.43
CA TYR A 15 -7.94 -8.92 -20.51
C TYR A 15 -7.16 -7.62 -20.62
N ALA A 16 -7.49 -6.73 -21.57
CA ALA A 16 -6.79 -5.46 -21.73
C ALA A 16 -6.69 -4.63 -20.43
N PRO A 17 -7.72 -4.57 -19.55
CA PRO A 17 -7.60 -3.87 -18.27
C PRO A 17 -6.59 -4.53 -17.31
N ALA A 18 -6.46 -5.85 -17.33
CA ALA A 18 -5.55 -6.59 -16.45
C ALA A 18 -4.06 -6.38 -16.79
N VAL A 19 -3.77 -5.96 -18.03
CA VAL A 19 -2.40 -5.64 -18.49
C VAL A 19 -2.11 -4.15 -18.34
N SER A 20 -3.08 -3.34 -17.91
CA SER A 20 -2.89 -1.93 -17.63
C SER A 20 -2.10 -1.77 -16.33
N LEU A 21 -0.78 -1.63 -16.45
CA LEU A 21 0.08 -1.33 -15.31
C LEU A 21 0.01 0.17 -14.97
N PRO A 22 0.19 0.53 -13.69
CA PRO A 22 0.33 1.93 -13.32
C PRO A 22 1.56 2.54 -14.03
N ALA A 23 1.43 3.79 -14.47
CA ALA A 23 2.48 4.48 -15.20
C ALA A 23 3.74 4.75 -14.35
N GLN A 24 3.62 4.65 -13.02
CA GLN A 24 4.69 4.88 -12.07
C GLN A 24 4.69 3.76 -11.01
N PRO A 25 5.87 3.39 -10.48
CA PRO A 25 5.96 2.42 -9.40
C PRO A 25 5.24 2.95 -8.16
N VAL A 26 4.66 2.03 -7.39
CA VAL A 26 4.14 2.35 -6.07
C VAL A 26 5.32 2.68 -5.17
N VAL A 27 5.22 3.79 -4.43
CA VAL A 27 6.25 4.19 -3.48
C VAL A 27 5.96 3.51 -2.15
N GLU A 28 6.92 2.74 -1.67
CA GLU A 28 6.81 1.93 -0.47
C GLU A 28 7.94 2.29 0.50
N GLY A 29 7.71 2.07 1.79
CA GLY A 29 8.69 2.27 2.82
C GLY A 29 8.66 1.11 3.80
N ARG A 30 9.36 1.27 4.93
CA ARG A 30 9.31 0.32 6.03
C ARG A 30 9.23 1.04 7.36
N LEU A 31 8.46 0.48 8.27
CA LEU A 31 8.40 0.88 9.67
C LEU A 31 9.66 0.43 10.38
N LEU A 32 10.37 1.41 10.93
CA LEU A 32 11.56 1.19 11.72
C LEU A 32 11.22 0.91 13.18
N ARG A 33 10.31 1.71 13.74
CA ARG A 33 9.91 1.60 15.15
C ARG A 33 8.61 2.35 15.41
N MET A 34 8.02 2.05 16.55
CA MET A 34 6.84 2.73 17.10
C MET A 34 7.15 3.23 18.51
N VAL A 35 6.71 4.45 18.82
CA VAL A 35 6.76 5.01 20.18
C VAL A 35 5.36 5.57 20.50
N GLY A 36 4.61 4.86 21.34
CA GLY A 36 3.21 5.18 21.58
C GLY A 36 2.38 5.04 20.30
N LEU A 37 1.76 6.14 19.86
CA LEU A 37 1.01 6.20 18.60
C LEU A 37 1.82 6.77 17.44
N THR A 38 3.05 7.24 17.66
CA THR A 38 3.87 7.77 16.59
C THR A 38 4.70 6.67 15.96
N LEU A 39 4.56 6.51 14.65
CA LEU A 39 5.26 5.54 13.83
C LEU A 39 6.43 6.24 13.12
N GLU A 40 7.60 5.61 13.12
CA GLU A 40 8.76 6.08 12.38
C GLU A 40 9.05 5.12 11.22
N ALA A 41 9.07 5.66 10.00
CA ALA A 41 9.34 4.90 8.78
C ALA A 41 10.44 5.55 7.93
N GLU A 42 11.00 4.79 7.00
CA GLU A 42 11.93 5.28 5.98
C GLU A 42 11.62 4.67 4.61
N GLY A 43 12.25 5.17 3.56
CA GLY A 43 12.07 4.65 2.19
C GLY A 43 10.90 5.28 1.44
N LEU A 44 9.95 5.90 2.15
CA LEU A 44 8.85 6.65 1.54
C LEU A 44 9.07 8.17 1.62
N ARG A 45 8.66 8.87 0.56
CA ARG A 45 8.69 10.35 0.51
C ARG A 45 7.28 10.86 0.24
N ALA A 46 6.66 11.40 1.28
CA ALA A 46 5.31 11.93 1.23
C ALA A 46 5.24 13.31 1.90
N ALA A 47 4.29 14.14 1.48
CA ALA A 47 4.09 15.47 2.05
C ALA A 47 3.38 15.36 3.41
N MET A 48 3.55 16.37 4.26
CA MET A 48 2.76 16.50 5.49
C MET A 48 1.26 16.44 5.17
N GLY A 49 0.49 15.70 5.97
CA GLY A 49 -0.94 15.47 5.77
C GLY A 49 -1.29 14.44 4.69
N SER A 50 -0.28 13.87 4.00
CA SER A 50 -0.53 12.76 3.09
C SER A 50 -0.97 11.52 3.87
N ARG A 51 -1.90 10.77 3.30
CA ARG A 51 -2.30 9.48 3.84
C ARG A 51 -1.49 8.36 3.21
N CYS A 52 -1.18 7.37 4.01
CA CYS A 52 -0.46 6.17 3.62
C CYS A 52 -1.10 4.96 4.29
N LEU A 53 -0.81 3.78 3.76
CA LEU A 53 -1.25 2.52 4.31
C LEU A 53 -0.05 1.81 4.92
N VAL A 54 -0.18 1.43 6.19
CA VAL A 54 0.76 0.54 6.87
C VAL A 54 0.23 -0.88 6.71
N ILE A 55 1.03 -1.78 6.14
CA ILE A 55 0.59 -3.12 5.75
C ILE A 55 1.48 -4.13 6.46
N ASN A 56 0.88 -5.01 7.25
CA ASN A 56 1.58 -6.13 7.84
C ASN A 56 1.05 -7.45 7.27
N ASP A 57 1.82 -8.04 6.36
CA ASP A 57 1.51 -9.30 5.67
C ASP A 57 2.11 -10.55 6.36
N ASP A 58 2.90 -10.39 7.42
CA ASP A 58 3.59 -11.49 8.10
C ASP A 58 2.65 -12.37 8.96
N LEU A 59 1.39 -11.96 9.11
CA LEU A 59 0.37 -12.64 9.92
C LEU A 59 -0.57 -13.48 9.04
N PHE A 60 -1.15 -14.55 9.62
CA PHE A 60 -2.24 -15.31 8.99
C PHE A 60 -3.44 -14.46 8.57
N HIS A 61 -3.54 -13.24 9.10
CA HIS A 61 -4.49 -12.22 8.71
C HIS A 61 -3.72 -10.92 8.41
N PRO A 62 -3.68 -10.47 7.13
CA PRO A 62 -3.04 -9.21 6.80
C PRO A 62 -3.73 -8.06 7.52
N VAL A 63 -2.93 -7.18 8.10
CA VAL A 63 -3.42 -6.01 8.83
C VAL A 63 -3.06 -4.77 8.03
N GLU A 64 -4.08 -3.96 7.73
CA GLU A 64 -3.93 -2.68 7.05
C GLU A 64 -4.40 -1.56 7.98
N VAL A 65 -3.54 -0.58 8.22
CA VAL A 65 -3.85 0.59 9.04
C VAL A 65 -3.57 1.85 8.24
N GLU A 66 -4.57 2.71 8.11
CA GLU A 66 -4.39 4.03 7.51
C GLU A 66 -3.58 4.92 8.46
N ALA A 67 -2.63 5.68 7.93
CA ALA A 67 -1.83 6.61 8.70
C ALA A 67 -1.59 7.92 7.95
N GLU A 68 -1.44 9.02 8.70
CA GLU A 68 -1.20 10.35 8.19
C GLU A 68 0.23 10.81 8.50
N VAL A 69 0.89 11.43 7.52
CA VAL A 69 2.22 12.01 7.69
C VAL A 69 2.14 13.25 8.58
N MET A 70 2.72 13.17 9.78
CA MET A 70 2.84 14.30 10.70
C MET A 70 4.10 15.14 10.49
N GLY A 71 5.18 14.53 10.00
CA GLY A 71 6.45 15.22 9.81
C GLY A 71 7.54 14.32 9.28
N PHE A 72 8.74 14.89 9.14
CA PHE A 72 9.92 14.17 8.65
C PHE A 72 11.19 14.76 9.27
N SER A 73 12.24 13.94 9.35
CA SER A 73 13.58 14.35 9.78
C SER A 73 14.63 13.50 9.07
N GLY A 74 15.49 14.14 8.28
CA GLY A 74 16.46 13.44 7.43
C GLY A 74 15.77 12.50 6.44
N SER A 75 16.09 11.21 6.50
CA SER A 75 15.49 10.15 5.67
C SER A 75 14.23 9.52 6.28
N LYS A 76 13.80 9.99 7.46
CA LYS A 76 12.72 9.40 8.25
C LYS A 76 11.45 10.22 8.12
N ILE A 77 10.32 9.52 8.10
CA ILE A 77 8.99 10.09 8.15
C ILE A 77 8.29 9.63 9.43
N PHE A 78 7.49 10.52 10.00
CA PHE A 78 6.70 10.26 11.21
C PHE A 78 5.24 10.23 10.84
N LEU A 79 4.57 9.14 11.19
CA LEU A 79 3.17 8.87 10.84
C LEU A 79 2.31 8.77 12.10
N MET A 80 1.05 9.17 11.99
CA MET A 80 0.01 8.92 12.98
C MET A 80 -1.03 7.95 12.40
N PRO A 81 -1.27 6.79 13.01
CA PRO A 81 -2.32 5.89 12.60
C PRO A 81 -3.70 6.49 12.86
N VAL A 82 -4.60 6.28 11.92
CA VAL A 82 -6.01 6.66 11.97
C VAL A 82 -6.79 5.44 12.45
N GLY A 83 -6.88 5.27 13.77
CA GLY A 83 -7.62 4.18 14.40
C GLY A 83 -6.75 3.21 15.18
N SER A 84 -7.10 1.92 15.13
CA SER A 84 -6.42 0.88 15.92
C SER A 84 -5.06 0.54 15.33
N VAL A 85 -4.04 0.48 16.20
CA VAL A 85 -2.67 0.02 15.88
C VAL A 85 -2.46 -1.47 16.11
N ALA A 86 -3.52 -2.21 16.45
CA ALA A 86 -3.44 -3.63 16.73
C ALA A 86 -2.93 -4.38 15.48
N GLY A 87 -1.83 -5.12 15.64
CA GLY A 87 -1.24 -5.90 14.55
C GLY A 87 -0.15 -5.19 13.75
N ILE A 88 0.14 -3.91 14.04
CA ILE A 88 1.34 -3.25 13.47
C ILE A 88 2.60 -3.86 14.11
N ALA A 89 3.56 -4.23 13.28
CA ALA A 89 4.86 -4.74 13.70
C ALA A 89 6.01 -3.97 13.01
N PRO A 90 7.23 -3.97 13.56
CA PRO A 90 8.40 -3.43 12.88
C PRO A 90 8.65 -4.17 11.56
N GLY A 91 9.03 -3.44 10.51
CA GLY A 91 9.27 -3.99 9.17
C GLY A 91 8.06 -4.00 8.23
N ALA A 92 6.86 -3.73 8.76
CA ALA A 92 5.64 -3.44 7.99
C ALA A 92 5.72 -2.12 7.21
#